data_AF-W1XAJ0-F1
#
_entry.id   AF-W1XAJ0-F1
#
_cell.length_a   1.000
_cell.length_b   1.000
_cell.length_c   1.000
_cell.angle_alpha   90.00
_cell.angle_beta   90.00
_cell.angle_gamma   90.00
#
_symmetry.space_group_name_H-M   'P 1'
#
loop_
_entity.id
_entity.type
_entity.pdbx_description
1 polymer ?
#
loop_
_entity_poly.entity_id
_entity_poly.type
_entity_poly.pdbx_seq_one_letter_code
_entity_poly.pdbx_strand_id
1 'polypeptide(L)'
;VLFPNAVSWQKGMTTEDYIEKCGGLTQKSGNARIIVIRQNGAAVNAEDVDSLKPGDEIMVLPKYESKNIEVTRGISTILYQLAVGAKVILSL
;
A
#
# COMPACT_ATOMS: atom_id res chain seq x y z
N VAL A 1 -8.93 -3.75 2.75
CA VAL A 1 -10.33 -3.90 3.21
C VAL A 1 -10.37 -4.77 4.45
N LEU A 2 -11.44 -4.69 5.26
CA LEU A 2 -11.61 -5.55 6.44
C LEU A 2 -11.89 -7.00 6.04
N PHE A 3 -12.76 -7.20 5.05
CA PHE A 3 -13.12 -8.53 4.56
C PHE A 3 -13.12 -8.56 3.04
N PRO A 4 -12.21 -9.32 2.40
CA PRO A 4 -12.31 -9.58 0.97
C PRO A 4 -13.49 -10.52 0.71
N ASN A 5 -14.54 -10.03 0.07
CA ASN A 5 -15.72 -10.81 -0.29
C ASN A 5 -16.24 -10.44 -1.70
N ALA A 6 -17.11 -11.29 -2.25
CA ALA A 6 -17.81 -11.00 -3.49
C ALA A 6 -19.09 -10.20 -3.17
N VAL A 7 -19.26 -9.05 -3.85
CA VAL A 7 -20.43 -8.18 -3.70
C VAL A 7 -21.19 -8.16 -5.03
N SER A 8 -22.52 -8.24 -4.98
CA SER A 8 -23.35 -8.15 -6.18
C SER A 8 -23.22 -6.78 -6.83
N TRP A 9 -23.02 -6.77 -8.15
CA TRP A 9 -22.94 -5.53 -8.92
C TRP A 9 -24.28 -4.78 -8.91
N GLN A 10 -24.21 -3.48 -8.70
CA GLN A 10 -25.33 -2.55 -8.79
C GLN A 10 -24.96 -1.37 -9.68
N LYS A 11 -25.90 -0.97 -10.53
CA LYS A 11 -25.73 0.14 -11.45
C LYS A 11 -25.57 1.46 -10.68
N GLY A 12 -24.54 2.23 -11.03
CA GLY A 12 -24.30 3.56 -10.47
C GLY A 12 -23.47 3.57 -9.18
N MET A 13 -23.03 2.41 -8.68
CA MET A 13 -22.08 2.35 -7.58
C MET A 13 -20.65 2.58 -8.08
N THR A 14 -19.87 3.34 -7.31
CA THR A 14 -18.44 3.57 -7.58
C THR A 14 -17.57 2.53 -6.86
N THR A 15 -16.28 2.49 -7.18
CA THR A 15 -15.27 1.66 -6.49
C THR A 15 -15.29 1.85 -4.98
N GLU A 16 -15.47 3.08 -4.51
CA GLU A 16 -15.48 3.44 -3.09
C GLU A 16 -16.67 2.83 -2.38
N ASP A 17 -17.85 2.85 -3.02
CA ASP A 17 -19.07 2.27 -2.45
C ASP A 17 -18.93 0.75 -2.22
N TYR A 18 -18.25 0.04 -3.13
CA TYR A 18 -17.97 -1.39 -2.96
C TYR A 18 -16.94 -1.64 -1.87
N ILE A 19 -15.90 -0.80 -1.78
CA ILE A 19 -14.91 -0.88 -0.70
C ILE A 19 -15.55 -0.70 0.66
N GLU A 20 -16.50 0.23 0.79
CA GLU A 20 -17.25 0.45 2.03
C GLU A 20 -18.11 -0.77 2.41
N LYS A 21 -18.77 -1.41 1.43
CA LYS A 21 -19.49 -2.68 1.64
C LYS A 21 -18.58 -3.82 2.12
N CYS A 22 -17.28 -3.76 1.83
CA CYS A 22 -16.26 -4.70 2.31
C CYS A 22 -15.68 -4.32 3.69
N GLY A 23 -16.33 -3.37 4.40
CA GLY A 23 -15.91 -2.86 5.70
C GLY A 23 -14.88 -1.74 5.63
N GLY A 24 -14.76 -1.05 4.49
CA GLY A 24 -13.87 0.09 4.33
C GLY A 24 -12.39 -0.27 4.31
N LEU A 25 -11.54 0.76 4.25
CA LEU A 25 -10.09 0.60 4.14
C LEU A 25 -9.45 0.41 5.53
N THR A 26 -8.68 -0.66 5.68
CA THR A 26 -8.06 -1.08 6.95
C THR A 26 -6.85 -0.24 7.36
N GLN A 27 -6.20 0.44 6.43
CA GLN A 27 -5.09 1.36 6.70
C GLN A 27 -5.52 2.79 6.38
N LYS A 28 -5.03 3.78 7.13
CA LYS A 28 -5.22 5.23 6.85
C LYS A 28 -4.95 5.48 5.37
N SER A 29 -6.04 5.67 4.63
CA SER A 29 -6.12 5.23 3.24
C SER A 29 -5.72 6.28 2.21
N GLY A 30 -5.14 7.40 2.62
CA GLY A 30 -4.77 8.48 1.69
C GLY A 30 -3.67 8.11 0.69
N ASN A 31 -3.34 6.82 0.57
CA ASN A 31 -2.17 6.32 -0.15
C ASN A 31 -2.29 4.86 -0.63
N ALA A 32 -3.41 4.17 -0.39
CA ALA A 32 -3.59 2.81 -0.90
C ALA A 32 -3.81 2.86 -2.42
N ARG A 33 -3.17 1.97 -3.17
CA ARG A 33 -3.40 1.89 -4.63
C ARG A 33 -4.57 0.96 -4.89
N ILE A 34 -5.61 1.47 -5.53
CA ILE A 34 -6.81 0.70 -5.89
C ILE A 34 -6.77 0.43 -7.38
N ILE A 35 -6.81 -0.85 -7.74
CA ILE A 35 -6.75 -1.32 -9.12
C ILE A 35 -8.04 -2.09 -9.41
N VAL A 36 -8.63 -1.85 -10.57
CA VAL A 36 -9.75 -2.62 -11.10
C VAL A 36 -9.22 -3.57 -12.17
N ILE A 37 -9.46 -4.86 -11.99
CA ILE A 37 -9.16 -5.90 -12.96
C ILE A 37 -10.45 -6.24 -13.68
N ARG A 38 -10.46 -6.06 -15.00
CA ARG A 38 -11.61 -6.39 -15.84
C ARG A 38 -11.59 -7.85 -16.25
N GLN A 39 -12.75 -8.39 -16.63
CA GLN A 39 -12.87 -9.78 -17.13
C GLN A 39 -11.97 -10.11 -18.32
N ASN A 40 -11.59 -9.11 -19.12
CA ASN A 40 -10.66 -9.28 -20.23
C ASN A 40 -9.17 -9.27 -19.81
N GLY A 41 -8.88 -9.21 -18.50
CA GLY A 41 -7.53 -9.16 -17.95
C GLY A 41 -6.91 -7.76 -17.90
N ALA A 42 -7.62 -6.72 -18.32
CA ALA A 42 -7.10 -5.35 -18.24
C ALA A 42 -7.07 -4.87 -16.78
N ALA A 43 -5.91 -4.38 -16.34
CA ALA A 43 -5.73 -3.72 -15.05
C ALA A 43 -5.72 -2.20 -15.25
N VAL A 44 -6.63 -1.50 -14.58
CA VAL A 44 -6.79 -0.05 -14.66
C VAL A 44 -6.84 0.54 -13.26
N ASN A 45 -6.36 1.77 -13.05
CA ASN A 45 -6.51 2.41 -11.74
C ASN A 45 -7.98 2.74 -11.51
N ALA A 46 -8.44 2.62 -10.27
CA ALA A 46 -9.83 2.97 -9.92
C ALA A 46 -10.18 4.42 -10.26
N GLU A 47 -9.22 5.35 -10.13
CA GLU A 47 -9.39 6.77 -10.47
C GLU A 47 -9.69 7.00 -11.96
N ASP A 48 -9.27 6.07 -12.83
CA ASP A 48 -9.46 6.14 -14.29
C ASP A 48 -10.75 5.41 -14.75
N VAL A 49 -11.57 4.91 -13.82
CA VAL A 49 -12.77 4.11 -14.11
C VAL A 49 -14.04 4.91 -13.85
N ASP A 50 -14.72 5.33 -14.92
CA ASP A 50 -16.01 6.02 -14.83
C ASP A 50 -17.14 5.12 -14.31
N SER A 51 -17.09 3.81 -14.61
CA SER A 51 -18.10 2.85 -14.17
C SER A 51 -17.55 1.43 -14.10
N LEU A 52 -17.92 0.73 -13.03
CA LEU A 52 -17.64 -0.69 -12.85
C LEU A 52 -18.60 -1.54 -13.67
N LYS A 53 -18.08 -2.64 -14.23
CA LYS A 53 -18.85 -3.63 -14.98
C LYS A 53 -19.07 -4.89 -14.15
N PRO A 54 -20.14 -5.66 -14.44
CA PRO A 54 -20.33 -6.96 -13.81
C PRO A 54 -19.11 -7.86 -14.01
N GLY A 55 -18.60 -8.40 -12.89
CA GLY A 55 -17.43 -9.29 -12.89
C GLY A 55 -16.08 -8.59 -12.94
N ASP A 56 -16.03 -7.26 -12.78
CA ASP A 56 -14.80 -6.56 -12.44
C ASP A 56 -14.37 -6.92 -11.00
N GLU A 57 -13.07 -7.02 -10.77
CA GLU A 57 -12.46 -7.28 -9.47
C GLU A 57 -11.74 -6.02 -8.96
N ILE A 58 -12.00 -5.65 -7.71
CA ILE A 58 -11.40 -4.46 -7.08
C ILE A 58 -10.29 -4.94 -6.14
N MET A 59 -9.05 -4.65 -6.49
CA MET A 59 -7.88 -4.99 -5.71
C MET A 59 -7.34 -3.76 -4.98
N VAL A 60 -7.28 -3.85 -3.65
CA VAL A 60 -6.74 -2.78 -2.78
C VAL A 60 -5.34 -3.18 -2.32
N LEU A 61 -4.33 -2.53 -2.89
CA LEU A 61 -2.94 -2.77 -2.56
C LEU A 61 -2.47 -1.82 -1.44
N PRO A 62 -1.83 -2.35 -0.38
CA PRO A 62 -1.16 -1.52 0.60
C PRO A 62 0.01 -0.78 -0.06
N LYS A 63 0.27 0.46 0.37
CA LYS A 63 1.44 1.19 -0.10
C LYS A 63 2.71 0.52 0.43
N TYR A 64 3.69 0.35 -0.45
CA TYR A 64 5.05 0.06 -0.02
C TYR A 64 5.60 1.32 0.63
N GLU A 65 5.55 1.39 1.96
CA GLU A 65 6.29 2.40 2.69
C GLU A 65 7.77 2.04 2.60
N SER A 66 8.52 2.76 1.76
CA SER A 66 9.98 2.73 1.81
C SER A 66 10.40 3.18 3.21
N LYS A 67 10.81 2.22 4.03
CA LYS A 67 11.22 2.47 5.41
C LYS A 67 12.56 3.19 5.39
N ASN A 68 12.53 4.54 5.34
CA ASN A 68 13.72 5.39 5.53
C ASN A 68 14.47 5.10 6.85
N ILE A 69 13.83 4.40 7.80
CA ILE A 69 14.45 3.85 9.00
C ILE A 69 15.65 2.94 8.70
N GLU A 70 15.64 2.20 7.58
CA GLU A 70 16.76 1.32 7.24
C GLU A 70 18.05 2.10 6.94
N VAL A 71 17.91 3.22 6.23
CA VAL A 71 19.03 4.12 5.92
C VAL A 71 19.60 4.76 7.18
N THR A 72 18.73 5.26 8.07
CA THR A 72 19.17 5.88 9.33
C THR A 72 19.91 4.88 10.22
N ARG A 73 19.44 3.63 10.32
CA ARG A 73 20.12 2.58 11.09
C ARG A 73 21.53 2.31 10.54
N GLY A 74 21.68 2.21 9.22
CA GLY A 74 22.99 2.03 8.58
C GLY A 74 23.96 3.17 8.91
N ILE A 75 23.52 4.42 8.81
CA ILE A 75 24.34 5.60 9.14
C ILE A 75 24.71 5.61 10.64
N SER A 76 23.76 5.35 11.53
CA SER A 76 24.03 5.27 12.98
C SER A 76 25.06 4.18 13.32
N THR A 77 25.01 3.03 12.65
CA THR A 77 25.99 1.94 12.85
C THR A 77 27.39 2.34 12.37
N ILE A 78 27.51 2.98 11.21
CA ILE A 78 28.81 3.47 10.70
C ILE A 78 29.41 4.49 11.68
N LEU A 79 28.60 5.45 12.15
CA LEU A 79 29.05 6.45 13.13
C LEU A 79 29.51 5.80 14.45
N TYR A 80 28.78 4.79 14.93
CA TYR A 80 29.16 4.03 16.12
C TYR A 80 30.48 3.29 15.92
N GLN A 81 30.67 2.61 14.78
CA GLN A 81 31.90 1.90 14.46
C GLN A 81 33.11 2.85 14.38
N LEU A 82 32.95 4.04 13.79
CA LEU A 82 33.97 5.08 13.77
C LEU A 82 34.31 5.56 15.18
N ALA A 83 33.31 5.82 16.03
CA ALA A 83 33.52 6.26 17.40
C ALA A 83 34.24 5.21 18.26
N VAL A 84 33.85 3.93 18.16
CA VAL A 84 34.50 2.82 18.88
C VAL A 84 35.92 2.61 18.37
N GLY A 85 36.14 2.58 17.06
CA GLY A 85 37.48 2.43 16.48
C GLY A 85 38.43 3.55 16.90
N ALA A 86 37.97 4.80 16.85
CA ALA A 86 38.74 5.95 17.32
C ALA A 86 39.05 5.85 18.82
N LYS A 87 38.07 5.47 19.66
CA LYS A 87 38.27 5.28 21.10
C LYS A 87 39.35 4.23 21.40
N VAL A 88 39.37 3.11 20.68
CA VAL A 88 40.37 2.05 20.87
C VAL A 88 41.78 2.58 20.60
N ILE A 89 41.97 3.31 19.50
CA ILE A 89 43.26 3.91 19.14
C ILE A 89 43.69 4.97 20.18
N LEU A 90 42.75 5.81 20.64
CA LEU A 90 43.00 6.84 21.66
C LEU A 90 43.21 6.27 23.08
N SER A 91 42.80 5.02 23.34
CA SER A 91 42.97 4.35 24.62
C SER A 91 44.22 3.49 24.73
N LEU A 92 45.03 3.43 23.67
CA LEU A 92 46.34 2.80 23.62
C LEU A 92 47.44 3.82 23.96
#